data_AF-A0A519T097-F1
#
_entry.id   AF-A0A519T097-F1
#
_cell.length_a   1.000
_cell.length_b   1.000
_cell.length_c   1.000
_cell.angle_alpha   90.00
_cell.angle_beta   90.00
_cell.angle_gamma   90.00
#
_symmetry.space_group_name_H-M   'P 1'
#
loop_
_entity.id
_entity.type
_entity.pdbx_description
1 polymer ?
#
loop_
_entity_poly.entity_id
_entity_poly.type
_entity_poly.pdbx_seq_one_letter_code
_entity_poly.pdbx_strand_id
1 'polypeptide(L)' 'MNDANPPAGYIGDWPTAGRVYPVQVRPHVRSGQPQVHVLGFYAERPYGAFAAHRFETVATLWMN' A
#
# COMPACT_ATOMS: atom_id res chain seq x y z
N MET A 1 13.36 3.59 -2.87
CA MET A 1 12.76 3.61 -1.52
C MET A 1 13.21 2.40 -0.76
N ASN A 2 13.45 2.53 0.56
CA ASN A 2 13.83 1.39 1.39
C ASN A 2 12.57 0.59 1.79
N ASP A 3 12.51 -0.68 1.41
CA ASP A 3 11.50 -1.66 1.80
C ASP A 3 11.86 -2.36 3.12
N ALA A 4 13.08 -2.18 3.65
CA ALA A 4 13.51 -2.79 4.91
C ALA A 4 13.19 -1.96 6.16
N ASN A 5 12.53 -0.80 6.03
CA ASN A 5 12.32 0.11 7.15
C ASN A 5 10.85 0.54 7.30
N PRO A 6 9.98 -0.33 7.85
CA PRO A 6 8.67 0.09 8.31
C PRO A 6 8.79 1.13 9.44
N PRO A 7 7.76 1.96 9.68
CA PRO A 7 7.71 2.84 10.84
C PRO A 7 7.92 2.07 12.16
N ALA A 8 8.53 2.70 13.15
CA ALA A 8 8.68 2.10 14.47
C ALA A 8 7.31 1.70 15.05
N GLY A 9 7.22 0.47 15.56
CA GLY A 9 5.96 -0.07 16.10
C GLY A 9 4.94 -0.52 15.05
N TYR A 10 5.33 -0.62 13.77
CA TYR A 10 4.49 -1.21 12.74
C TYR A 10 4.26 -2.70 13.00
N ILE A 11 2.99 -3.13 12.95
CA ILE A 11 2.56 -4.53 13.05
C ILE A 11 1.71 -4.84 11.83
N GLY A 12 2.17 -5.75 10.98
CA GLY A 12 1.48 -6.13 9.75
C GLY A 12 2.41 -6.60 8.64
N ASP A 13 1.82 -6.83 7.48
CA ASP A 13 2.48 -7.17 6.23
C ASP A 13 3.09 -5.92 5.59
N TRP A 14 4.38 -5.97 5.30
CA TRP A 14 5.11 -4.88 4.67
C TRP A 14 5.51 -5.26 3.23
N PRO A 15 5.31 -4.39 2.23
CA PRO A 15 5.60 -4.71 0.85
C PRO A 15 7.12 -4.79 0.62
N THR A 16 7.54 -5.80 -0.13
CA THR A 16 8.94 -6.02 -0.53
C THR A 16 9.18 -5.45 -1.92
N ALA A 17 10.32 -4.79 -2.12
CA ALA A 17 10.72 -4.26 -3.42
C ALA A 17 10.84 -5.38 -4.47
N GLY A 18 10.44 -5.09 -5.70
CA GLY A 18 10.48 -6.05 -6.82
C GLY A 18 9.32 -7.06 -6.86
N ARG A 19 8.40 -7.04 -5.88
CA ARG A 19 7.17 -7.85 -5.94
C ARG A 19 6.01 -7.06 -6.51
N VAL A 20 5.15 -7.75 -7.27
CA VAL A 20 3.89 -7.22 -7.79
C VAL A 20 2.76 -7.67 -6.88
N TYR A 21 1.90 -6.74 -6.51
CA TYR A 21 0.77 -6.99 -5.63
C TYR A 21 -0.54 -6.53 -6.28
N PRO A 22 -1.65 -7.24 -6.08
CA PRO A 22 -2.97 -6.69 -6.35
C PRO A 22 -3.27 -5.58 -5.33
N VAL A 23 -3.68 -4.42 -5.83
CA VAL A 23 -3.92 -3.25 -4.99
C VAL A 23 -5.24 -2.55 -5.34
N GLN A 24 -5.75 -1.79 -4.38
CA GLN A 24 -6.75 -0.78 -4.63
C GLN A 24 -6.20 0.60 -4.28
N VAL A 25 -6.27 1.53 -5.24
CA VAL A 25 -5.93 2.93 -4.99
C VAL A 25 -7.20 3.67 -4.55
N ARG A 26 -7.16 4.30 -3.38
CA ARG A 26 -8.26 5.08 -2.81
C ARG A 26 -7.76 6.46 -2.38
N PRO A 27 -8.58 7.52 -2.46
CA PRO A 27 -8.20 8.81 -1.91
C PRO A 27 -8.21 8.77 -0.37
N HIS A 28 -7.21 9.39 0.25
CA HIS A 28 -7.19 9.58 1.71
C HIS A 28 -8.34 10.50 2.14
N VAL A 29 -9.08 10.10 3.16
CA VAL A 29 -10.34 10.75 3.57
C VAL A 29 -10.21 12.22 3.95
N ARG A 30 -9.05 12.66 4.45
CA ARG A 30 -8.84 14.07 4.85
C ARG A 30 -8.09 14.90 3.80
N SER A 31 -7.12 14.31 3.12
CA SER A 31 -6.21 15.06 2.22
C SER A 31 -6.51 14.87 0.75
N GLY A 32 -7.37 13.92 0.37
CA GLY A 32 -7.66 13.55 -1.02
C GLY A 32 -6.50 12.87 -1.75
N GLN A 33 -5.31 12.81 -1.15
CA GLN A 33 -4.13 12.22 -1.79
C GLN A 33 -4.30 10.71 -1.99
N PRO A 34 -3.77 10.14 -3.09
CA PRO A 34 -3.91 8.72 -3.37
C PRO A 34 -3.14 7.87 -2.35
N GLN A 35 -3.81 6.83 -1.86
CA GLN A 35 -3.25 5.79 -1.00
C GLN A 35 -3.48 4.42 -1.61
N VAL A 36 -2.49 3.55 -1.43
CA VAL A 36 -2.47 2.18 -1.94
C VAL A 36 -2.83 1.22 -0.81
N HIS A 37 -3.89 0.45 -1.01
CA HIS A 37 -4.26 -0.68 -0.17
C HIS A 37 -3.85 -1.96 -0.88
N VAL A 38 -2.90 -2.71 -0.30
CA VAL A 38 -2.54 -4.02 -0.84
C VAL A 38 -3.61 -5.03 -0.43
N LEU A 39 -4.21 -5.71 -1.40
CA LEU A 39 -5.25 -6.67 -1.13
C LEU A 39 -4.66 -7.91 -0.45
N GLY A 40 -5.28 -8.34 0.65
CA GLY A 40 -4.83 -9.49 1.45
C GLY A 40 -3.77 -9.16 2.50
N PHE A 41 -3.25 -7.92 2.55
CA PHE A 41 -2.36 -7.51 3.64
C PHE A 41 -3.13 -7.22 4.92
N TYR A 42 -2.60 -7.72 6.04
CA TYR A 42 -3.00 -7.35 7.38
C TYR A 42 -2.09 -6.23 7.90
N ALA A 43 -2.67 -5.23 8.58
CA ALA A 43 -1.90 -4.29 9.38
C ALA A 43 -2.76 -3.76 10.53
N GLU A 44 -2.16 -3.60 11.71
CA GLU A 44 -2.83 -2.95 12.81
C GLU A 44 -3.05 -1.46 12.50
N ARG A 45 -4.13 -0.89 13.07
CA ARG A 45 -4.38 0.55 12.93
C ARG A 45 -3.18 1.33 13.52
N PRO A 46 -2.76 2.42 12.87
CA PRO A 46 -3.41 3.10 11.74
C PRO A 46 -2.92 2.66 10.33
N TYR A 47 -2.14 1.59 10.21
CA TYR A 47 -1.25 1.36 9.05
C TYR A 47 -1.83 0.57 7.87
N GLY A 48 -3.14 0.64 7.65
CA GLY A 48 -3.83 -0.13 6.60
C GLY A 48 -3.65 0.37 5.16
N ALA A 49 -2.79 1.37 4.92
CA ALA A 49 -2.58 1.97 3.61
C ALA A 49 -1.15 2.54 3.46
N PHE A 50 -0.67 2.58 2.21
CA PHE A 50 0.65 3.08 1.87
C PHE A 50 0.56 4.31 0.96
N ALA A 51 1.59 5.16 0.99
CA ALA A 51 1.68 6.29 0.08
C ALA A 51 1.88 5.82 -1.38
N ALA A 52 1.16 6.41 -2.33
CA ALA A 52 1.18 5.97 -3.73
C ALA A 52 2.58 5.98 -4.37
N HIS A 53 3.42 6.95 -4.02
CA HIS A 53 4.79 7.07 -4.55
C HIS A 53 5.72 5.91 -4.13
N ARG A 54 5.26 4.97 -3.27
CA ARG A 54 5.97 3.71 -2.97
C ARG A 54 5.81 2.63 -4.03
N PHE A 55 4.88 2.81 -4.96
CA PHE A 55 4.51 1.81 -5.95
C PHE A 55 4.61 2.39 -7.35
N GLU A 56 4.85 1.50 -8.31
CA GLU A 56 4.73 1.78 -9.73
C GLU A 56 3.58 0.94 -10.29
N THR A 57 2.70 1.55 -11.09
CA THR A 57 1.59 0.83 -11.72
C THR A 57 2.11 0.03 -12.91
N VAL A 58 2.13 -1.30 -12.79
CA VAL A 58 2.57 -2.19 -13.88
C VAL A 58 1.43 -2.69 -14.77
N ALA A 59 0.20 -2.70 -14.26
CA ALA A 59 -1.01 -3.09 -15.01
C ALA A 59 -2.28 -2.55 -14.31
N THR A 60 -3.35 -2.36 -15.09
CA THR A 60 -4.69 -2.05 -14.58
C THR A 60 -5.61 -3.21 -14.88
N LEU A 61 -6.25 -3.76 -13.85
CA LEU A 61 -7.22 -4.85 -13.96
C LEU A 61 -8.64 -4.31 -13.78
N TRP A 62 -9.57 -4.82 -14.58
CA TRP A 62 -11.00 -4.58 -14.44
C TRP A 62 -11.65 -5.88 -13.93
N MET A 63 -12.35 -5.80 -12.80
CA MET A 63 -13.21 -6.89 -12.32
C MET A 63 -14.65 -6.56 -12.67
N ASN A 64 -15.33 -7.51 -13.32
CA ASN A 64 -16.73 -7.41 -13.72
C ASN A 64 -17.68 -7.49 -12.52
#